data_AF-A0A974S8F2-F1
#
_entry.id   AF-A0A974S8F2-F1
#
_cell.length_a   1.000
_cell.length_b   1.000
_cell.length_c   1.000
_cell.angle_alpha   90.00
_cell.angle_beta   90.00
_cell.angle_gamma   90.00
#
_symmetry.space_group_name_H-M   'P 1'
#
loop_
_entity.id
_entity.type
_entity.pdbx_description
1 polymer ?
#
loop_
_entity_poly.entity_id
_entity_poly.type
_entity_poly.pdbx_seq_one_letter_code
_entity_poly.pdbx_strand_id
1 'polypeptide(L)' 'MRQFDVYPNPSTRSRAKAPYVVVVQSHHLVAAPTVLVAPSC' A
#
# COMPACT_ATOMS: atom_id res chain seq x y z
N MET A 1 4.70 -7.73 3.82
CA MET A 1 4.76 -6.29 3.57
C MET A 1 5.19 -5.59 4.85
N ARG A 2 6.25 -4.81 4.82
CA ARG A 2 6.74 -4.03 5.96
C ARG A 2 6.29 -2.58 5.83
N GLN A 3 6.28 -1.88 6.96
CA GLN A 3 6.03 -0.45 6.98
C GLN A 3 7.05 0.27 6.07
N PHE A 4 6.55 1.19 5.25
CA PHE A 4 7.25 1.95 4.21
C PHE A 4 7.69 1.18 2.97
N ASP A 5 7.29 -0.09 2.82
CA ASP A 5 7.45 -0.79 1.55
C ASP A 5 6.55 -0.17 0.47
N VAL A 6 7.08 -0.06 -0.75
CA VAL A 6 6.38 0.43 -1.94
C VAL A 6 5.97 -0.75 -2.81
N TYR A 7 4.71 -0.77 -3.24
CA TYR A 7 4.18 -1.80 -4.13
C TYR A 7 3.49 -1.18 -5.35
N PRO A 8 3.46 -1.87 -6.50
CA PRO A 8 2.59 -1.50 -7.61
C PRO A 8 1.13 -1.46 -7.15
N ASN A 9 0.37 -0.45 -7.55
CA ASN A 9 -1.05 -0.37 -7.23
C ASN A 9 -1.80 -1.55 -7.88
N PRO A 10 -2.42 -2.45 -7.09
CA PRO A 10 -3.12 -3.61 -7.64
C PRO A 10 -4.42 -3.23 -8.37
N SER A 11 -4.98 -2.05 -8.11
CA SER A 11 -6.22 -1.60 -8.73
C SER A 11 -5.96 -1.05 -10.14
N THR A 12 -6.48 -1.74 -11.16
CA THR A 12 -6.40 -1.33 -12.57
C THR A 12 -7.03 0.04 -12.84
N ARG A 13 -8.11 0.38 -12.15
CA ARG A 13 -8.83 1.65 -12.31
C ARG A 13 -8.03 2.85 -11.79
N SER A 14 -7.36 2.72 -10.65
CA SER A 14 -6.64 3.83 -10.01
C SER A 14 -5.15 3.89 -10.36
N ARG A 15 -4.58 2.81 -10.92
CA ARG A 15 -3.15 2.74 -11.27
C ARG A 15 -2.70 3.82 -12.23
N ALA A 16 -3.58 4.30 -13.11
CA ALA A 16 -3.28 5.42 -14.01
C ALA A 16 -3.04 6.75 -13.27
N LYS A 17 -3.61 6.93 -12.06
CA LYS A 17 -3.49 8.14 -11.24
C LYS A 17 -2.50 7.99 -10.09
N ALA A 18 -2.37 6.78 -9.56
CA ALA A 18 -1.47 6.43 -8.47
C ALA A 18 -0.83 5.07 -8.79
N PRO A 19 0.31 5.04 -9.50
CA PRO A 19 0.90 3.80 -9.99
C PRO A 19 1.49 2.93 -8.87
N TYR A 20 1.81 3.54 -7.73
CA TYR A 20 2.39 2.87 -6.58
C TYR A 20 1.62 3.21 -5.29
N VAL A 21 1.71 2.30 -4.33
CA VAL A 21 1.15 2.45 -2.99
C VAL A 21 2.22 2.18 -1.95
N VAL A 22 2.23 2.97 -0.88
CA VAL A 22 3.19 2.86 0.23
C VAL A 22 2.47 2.30 1.44
N VAL A 23 3.02 1.25 2.05
CA VAL A 23 2.48 0.70 3.29
C VAL A 23 2.79 1.64 4.44
N VAL A 24 1.77 2.18 5.09
CA VAL A 24 1.92 3.05 6.27
C VAL A 24 1.49 2.36 7.56
N GLN A 25 0.96 1.14 7.46
CA GLN A 25 0.57 0.33 8.61
C GLN A 25 1.78 -0.04 9.47
N SER A 26 1.62 0.09 10.79
CA SER A 26 2.59 -0.38 11.76
C SER A 26 2.81 -1.90 11.62
N HIS A 27 4.07 -2.30 11.67
CA HIS A 27 4.49 -3.70 11.65
C HIS A 27 4.07 -4.51 12.89
N HIS A 28 3.49 -3.87 13.93
CA HIS A 28 2.87 -4.56 15.05
C HIS A 28 1.47 -5.10 14.73
N LEU A 29 0.86 -4.66 13.62
CA LEU A 29 -0.48 -5.07 13.16
C LEU A 29 -0.40 -6.11 12.02
N VAL A 30 0.63 -6.95 12.01
CA VAL A 30 0.93 -7.89 10.91
C VAL A 30 -0.16 -8.94 10.68
N ALA A 31 -0.98 -9.26 11.68
CA ALA A 31 -2.04 -10.28 11.57
C ALA A 31 -3.38 -9.75 11.00
N ALA A 32 -3.44 -8.49 10.56
CA ALA A 32 -4.67 -7.95 9.98
C ALA A 32 -4.89 -8.48 8.54
N PRO A 33 -6.14 -8.80 8.14
CA PRO A 33 -6.46 -9.26 6.79
C PRO A 33 -6.32 -8.17 5.71
N THR A 34 -6.11 -6.91 6.13
CA THR A 34 -5.99 -5.72 5.26
C THR A 34 -4.82 -4.86 5.70
N VAL A 35 -4.22 -4.13 4.75
CA VAL A 35 -3.08 -3.26 4.99
C VAL A 35 -3.44 -1.80 4.68
N LEU A 36 -3.11 -0.88 5.58
CA LEU A 36 -3.23 0.56 5.34
C LEU A 36 -2.11 1.04 4.41
N VAL A 37 -2.50 1.65 3.29
CA VAL A 37 -1.59 2.18 2.27
C VAL A 37 -1.94 3.63 1.90
N ALA A 38 -0.93 4.39 1.49
CA ALA A 38 -1.07 5.71 0.90
C ALA A 38 -0.67 5.70 -0.58
N PRO A 39 -1.41 6.37 -1.48
CA PRO A 39 -0.98 6.53 -2.86
C PRO A 39 0.27 7.41 -2.91
N SER A 40 1.31 6.95 -3.60
CA SER A 40 2.45 7.80 -3.97
C SER A 40 2.21 8.33 -5.38
N CYS A 41 2.11 9.65 -5.49
CA CYS A 41 1.92 10.39 -6.75
C CYS A 41 3.11 10.22 -7.70
#